data_AF-A0A973RWB9-F1
#
_entry.id   AF-A0A973RWB9-F1
#
_cell.length_a   1.000
_cell.length_b   1.000
_cell.length_c   1.000
_cell.angle_alpha   90.00
_cell.angle_beta   90.00
_cell.angle_gamma   90.00
#
_symmetry.space_group_name_H-M   'P 1'
#
loop_
_entity.id
_entity.type
_entity.pdbx_description
1 polymer ?
#
loop_
_entity_poly.entity_id
_entity_poly.type
_entity_poly.pdbx_seq_one_letter_code
_entity_poly.pdbx_strand_id
1 'polypeptide(L)'
;MSAPPGNPSAAPWRLVELGLIVCAVAISVYGYAEVGLARTGRVPRGAAGYGAGLGALALLAHLAVRARARYADPLLLPIAVLLNGLGLVLIYRLDLEPVLGRRAAPAQLVWSSVGVGLFILVVVALRDHRVLARYAYVSVTAALVLMVVPIAFPAVNGAKIWIRLAGLSIQPGEFAKVLLAVFFAGYLSANRAALAYTGRRVLRMRRLQLPTGRVLGPVVAIWLVSVLVLVLERDLGTSLLFFLLFVVMLYVATGRTGWIAVGLVLAAAGAVAVGGLEPHVHARVRDWLHPLATIDAGIGPGQLAQSLFAFANGGVLGSGLGQGYSYLIGFAAKSDFVLATAGEELGFAGLCALFLLYGLLVARGFRAGLALPDPFGRLLTVGLASILALQVFVVAGGVMDLIPLTGMALPFLAQGGSSVITNWIIVALLIRASDRARRPLPRPAAAEPVEAAA
;
A
#
# COMPACT_ATOMS: atom_id res chain seq x y z
N MET A 1 -4.01 -41.87 26.68
CA MET A 1 -4.98 -41.11 25.84
C MET A 1 -4.85 -39.64 26.15
N SER A 2 -3.99 -38.92 25.42
CA SER A 2 -3.92 -37.46 25.52
C SER A 2 -5.11 -36.87 24.77
N ALA A 3 -5.87 -35.99 25.43
CA ALA A 3 -6.96 -35.26 24.80
C ALA A 3 -6.44 -34.54 23.54
N PRO A 4 -7.16 -34.57 22.41
CA PRO A 4 -6.73 -33.86 21.21
C PRO A 4 -6.65 -32.35 21.52
N PRO A 5 -5.65 -31.62 21.01
CA PRO A 5 -5.52 -30.19 21.26
C PRO A 5 -6.83 -29.49 20.84
N GLY A 6 -7.44 -28.80 21.80
CA GLY A 6 -8.67 -28.04 21.59
C GLY A 6 -8.49 -27.05 20.45
N ASN A 7 -9.50 -26.96 19.57
CA ASN A 7 -9.53 -25.96 18.51
C ASN A 7 -9.27 -24.57 19.15
N PRO A 8 -8.29 -23.77 18.67
CA PRO A 8 -8.13 -22.43 19.19
C PRO A 8 -9.43 -21.67 18.98
N SER A 9 -10.05 -21.23 20.08
CA SER A 9 -11.28 -20.47 20.01
C SER A 9 -10.98 -19.12 19.34
N ALA A 10 -11.87 -18.66 18.45
CA ALA A 10 -11.70 -17.38 17.75
C ALA A 10 -11.87 -16.17 18.69
N ALA A 11 -12.53 -16.36 19.83
CA ALA A 11 -12.89 -15.32 20.80
C ALA A 11 -11.68 -14.53 21.38
N PRO A 12 -10.60 -15.16 21.88
CA PRO A 12 -9.44 -14.43 22.42
C PRO A 12 -8.80 -13.48 21.40
N TRP A 13 -8.76 -13.85 20.12
CA TRP A 13 -8.11 -13.02 19.10
C TRP A 13 -8.90 -11.75 18.78
N ARG A 14 -10.23 -11.81 18.83
CA ARG A 14 -11.08 -10.64 18.59
C ARG A 14 -11.01 -9.64 19.75
N LEU A 15 -10.83 -10.11 20.98
CA LEU A 15 -10.59 -9.24 22.14
C LEU A 15 -9.24 -8.52 22.02
N VAL A 16 -8.20 -9.23 21.59
CA VAL A 16 -6.89 -8.61 21.31
C VAL A 16 -7.00 -7.55 20.21
N GLU A 17 -7.71 -7.85 19.11
CA GLU A 17 -7.95 -6.87 18.05
C GLU A 17 -8.65 -5.61 18.58
N LEU A 18 -9.71 -5.77 19.38
CA LEU A 18 -10.44 -4.66 19.97
C LEU A 18 -9.54 -3.81 20.89
N GLY A 19 -8.76 -4.45 21.76
CA GLY A 19 -7.81 -3.76 22.63
C GLY A 19 -6.78 -2.95 21.83
N LEU A 20 -6.23 -3.53 20.76
CA LEU A 20 -5.29 -2.83 19.88
C LEU A 20 -5.95 -1.67 19.12
N ILE A 21 -7.21 -1.80 18.72
CA ILE A 21 -7.98 -0.70 18.10
C ILE A 21 -8.17 0.44 19.08
N VAL A 22 -8.53 0.14 20.33
CA VAL A 22 -8.67 1.16 21.38
C VAL A 22 -7.34 1.90 21.58
N CYS A 23 -6.22 1.16 21.66
CA CYS A 23 -4.90 1.78 21.74
C CYS A 23 -4.58 2.64 20.49
N ALA A 24 -4.89 2.16 19.29
CA ALA A 24 -4.64 2.90 18.04
C ALA A 24 -5.41 4.24 17.99
N VAL A 25 -6.69 4.21 18.38
CA VAL A 25 -7.53 5.41 18.49
C VAL A 25 -7.00 6.34 19.58
N ALA A 26 -6.64 5.81 20.75
CA ALA A 26 -6.09 6.60 21.85
C ALA A 26 -4.79 7.33 21.45
N ILE A 27 -3.86 6.65 20.79
CA ILE A 27 -2.62 7.25 20.27
C ILE A 27 -2.93 8.37 19.26
N SER A 28 -3.90 8.15 18.37
CA SER A 28 -4.28 9.14 17.36
C SER A 28 -4.95 10.37 17.98
N VAL A 29 -5.80 10.18 18.98
CA VAL A 29 -6.43 11.27 19.73
C VAL A 29 -5.40 12.04 20.56
N TYR A 30 -4.46 11.33 21.18
CA TYR A 30 -3.34 11.94 21.88
C TYR A 30 -2.52 12.84 20.93
N GLY A 31 -2.12 12.35 19.76
CA GLY A 31 -1.41 13.15 18.77
C GLY A 31 -2.21 14.37 18.32
N TYR A 32 -3.51 14.23 18.09
CA TYR A 32 -4.38 15.36 17.74
C TYR A 32 -4.46 16.43 18.86
N ALA A 33 -4.54 15.99 20.12
CA ALA A 33 -4.56 16.88 21.27
C ALA A 33 -3.22 17.58 21.47
N GLU A 34 -2.11 16.85 21.31
CA GLU A 34 -0.75 17.36 21.44
C GLU A 34 -0.47 18.45 20.40
N VAL A 35 -0.86 18.26 19.13
CA VAL A 35 -0.72 19.30 18.09
C VAL A 35 -1.43 20.60 18.49
N GLY A 36 -2.61 20.49 19.09
CA GLY A 36 -3.34 21.66 19.58
C GLY A 36 -2.66 22.36 20.76
N LEU A 37 -2.15 21.58 21.70
CA LEU A 37 -1.39 22.10 22.84
C LEU A 37 -0.11 22.80 22.38
N ALA A 38 0.63 22.18 21.46
CA ALA A 38 1.84 22.71 20.86
C ALA A 38 1.61 24.04 20.13
N ARG A 39 0.52 24.16 19.36
CA ARG A 39 0.27 25.32 18.49
C ARG A 39 -0.56 26.43 19.14
N THR A 40 -1.44 26.10 20.08
CA THR A 40 -2.42 27.05 20.64
C THR A 40 -2.47 27.06 22.17
N GLY A 41 -1.66 26.23 22.84
CA GLY A 41 -1.64 26.08 24.30
C GLY A 41 -2.91 25.44 24.88
N ARG A 42 -3.79 24.90 24.03
CA ARG A 42 -5.10 24.34 24.44
C ARG A 42 -5.43 23.10 23.63
N VAL A 43 -6.11 22.14 24.26
CA VAL A 43 -6.66 20.98 23.56
C VAL A 43 -7.72 21.45 22.55
N PRO A 44 -7.68 21.03 21.28
CA PRO A 44 -8.65 21.46 20.29
C PRO A 44 -10.06 21.02 20.70
N ARG A 45 -11.05 21.93 20.59
CA ARG A 45 -12.46 21.61 20.90
C ARG A 45 -13.00 20.42 20.10
N GLY A 46 -12.44 20.17 18.91
CA GLY A 46 -12.80 19.04 18.05
C GLY A 46 -12.23 17.69 18.47
N ALA A 47 -11.36 17.61 19.51
CA ALA A 47 -10.67 16.37 19.88
C ALA A 47 -11.64 15.23 20.24
N ALA A 48 -12.70 15.54 20.98
CA ALA A 48 -13.73 14.58 21.32
C ALA A 48 -14.48 14.07 20.07
N GLY A 49 -14.83 14.97 19.14
CA GLY A 49 -15.49 14.61 17.88
C GLY A 49 -14.60 13.76 16.96
N TYR A 50 -13.31 14.12 16.86
CA TYR A 50 -12.31 13.36 16.13
C TYR A 50 -12.16 11.94 16.70
N GLY A 51 -11.99 11.82 18.02
CA GLY A 51 -11.87 10.53 18.69
C GLY A 51 -13.13 9.68 18.60
N ALA A 52 -14.31 10.28 18.78
CA ALA A 52 -15.58 9.59 18.63
C ALA A 52 -15.81 9.10 17.19
N GLY A 53 -15.51 9.93 16.19
CA GLY A 53 -15.65 9.57 14.77
C GLY A 53 -14.71 8.43 14.36
N LEU A 54 -13.41 8.57 14.65
CA LEU A 54 -12.42 7.53 14.36
C LEU A 54 -12.73 6.23 15.13
N GLY A 55 -13.08 6.35 16.41
CA GLY A 55 -13.46 5.22 17.26
C GLY A 55 -14.71 4.49 16.75
N ALA A 56 -15.76 5.23 16.35
CA ALA A 56 -16.97 4.65 15.79
C ALA A 56 -16.69 3.91 14.47
N LEU A 57 -15.93 4.52 13.56
CA LEU A 57 -15.54 3.89 12.29
C LEU A 57 -14.72 2.61 12.54
N ALA A 58 -13.73 2.67 13.43
CA ALA A 58 -12.89 1.52 13.76
C ALA A 58 -13.70 0.40 14.45
N LEU A 59 -14.66 0.76 15.32
CA LEU A 59 -15.55 -0.19 15.96
C LEU A 59 -16.48 -0.87 14.94
N LEU A 60 -17.09 -0.11 14.01
CA LEU A 60 -17.92 -0.67 12.94
C LEU A 60 -17.11 -1.64 12.05
N ALA A 61 -15.88 -1.26 11.71
CA ALA A 61 -14.96 -2.13 10.99
C ALA A 61 -14.66 -3.42 11.78
N HIS A 62 -14.37 -3.30 13.08
CA HIS A 62 -14.14 -4.44 13.96
C HIS A 62 -15.36 -5.37 14.04
N LEU A 63 -16.57 -4.81 14.18
CA LEU A 63 -17.80 -5.59 14.23
C LEU A 63 -18.05 -6.34 12.92
N ALA A 64 -17.78 -5.71 11.77
CA ALA A 64 -17.85 -6.37 10.46
C ALA A 64 -16.88 -7.55 10.35
N VAL A 65 -15.63 -7.37 10.77
CA VAL A 65 -14.61 -8.43 10.81
C VAL A 65 -15.03 -9.54 11.79
N ARG A 66 -15.50 -9.20 12.98
CA ARG A 66 -15.98 -10.17 13.97
C ARG A 66 -17.15 -11.00 13.44
N ALA A 67 -18.08 -10.38 12.70
CA ALA A 67 -19.24 -11.05 12.15
C ALA A 67 -18.90 -11.96 10.95
N ARG A 68 -17.98 -11.54 10.07
CA ARG A 68 -17.76 -12.21 8.77
C ARG A 68 -16.41 -12.90 8.62
N ALA A 69 -15.40 -12.50 9.39
CA ALA A 69 -14.01 -12.95 9.28
C ALA A 69 -13.43 -13.29 10.68
N ARG A 70 -14.12 -14.17 11.40
CA ARG A 70 -13.84 -14.47 12.82
C ARG A 70 -12.44 -15.01 13.10
N TYR A 71 -11.80 -15.66 12.13
CA TYR A 71 -10.45 -16.23 12.25
C TYR A 71 -9.37 -15.34 11.63
N ALA A 72 -9.70 -14.11 11.18
CA ALA A 72 -8.71 -13.20 10.61
C ALA A 72 -7.56 -12.90 11.58
N ASP A 73 -6.41 -12.47 11.05
CA ASP A 73 -5.31 -11.96 11.87
C ASP A 73 -5.77 -10.73 12.66
N PRO A 74 -5.59 -10.69 13.99
CA PRO A 74 -6.01 -9.56 14.82
C PRO A 74 -5.16 -8.30 14.67
N LEU A 75 -4.05 -8.32 13.93
CA LEU A 75 -3.16 -7.15 13.77
C LEU A 75 -3.45 -6.29 12.54
N LEU A 76 -4.07 -6.85 11.48
CA LEU A 76 -4.21 -6.14 10.20
C LEU A 76 -5.05 -4.85 10.33
N LEU A 77 -6.21 -4.95 11.00
CA LEU A 77 -7.13 -3.82 11.17
C LEU A 77 -6.55 -2.75 12.14
N PRO A 78 -6.06 -3.09 13.35
CA PRO A 78 -5.51 -2.07 14.25
C PRO A 78 -4.33 -1.29 13.66
N ILE A 79 -3.43 -1.96 12.91
CA ILE A 79 -2.31 -1.28 12.26
C ILE A 79 -2.81 -0.28 11.22
N ALA A 80 -3.78 -0.66 10.39
CA ALA A 80 -4.37 0.24 9.40
C ALA A 80 -5.08 1.44 10.05
N VAL A 81 -5.81 1.22 11.15
CA VAL A 81 -6.45 2.29 11.94
C VAL A 81 -5.40 3.25 12.51
N LEU A 82 -4.32 2.74 13.10
CA LEU A 82 -3.25 3.56 13.67
C LEU A 82 -2.55 4.40 12.59
N LEU A 83 -2.14 3.78 11.48
CA LEU A 83 -1.48 4.50 10.38
C LEU A 83 -2.40 5.58 9.78
N ASN A 84 -3.69 5.29 9.61
CA ASN A 84 -4.66 6.27 9.11
C ASN A 84 -4.89 7.42 10.11
N GLY A 85 -4.99 7.11 11.40
CA GLY A 85 -5.12 8.10 12.46
C GLY A 85 -3.89 9.01 12.58
N LEU A 86 -2.68 8.44 12.51
CA LEU A 86 -1.44 9.22 12.47
C LEU A 86 -1.35 10.09 11.21
N GLY A 87 -1.75 9.58 10.04
CA GLY A 87 -1.84 10.36 8.80
C GLY A 87 -2.77 11.56 8.95
N LEU A 88 -3.97 11.37 9.51
CA LEU A 88 -4.92 12.46 9.78
C LEU A 88 -4.34 13.51 10.74
N VAL A 89 -3.61 13.09 11.77
CA VAL A 89 -2.93 14.00 12.72
C VAL A 89 -1.86 14.83 12.03
N LEU A 90 -0.98 14.20 11.24
CA LEU A 90 0.10 14.90 10.52
C LEU A 90 -0.45 15.89 9.48
N ILE A 91 -1.49 15.49 8.73
CA ILE A 91 -2.15 16.38 7.77
C ILE A 91 -2.85 17.54 8.49
N TYR A 92 -3.51 17.28 9.62
CA TYR A 92 -4.11 18.34 10.45
C TYR A 92 -3.05 19.32 10.96
N ARG A 93 -1.91 18.81 11.44
CA ARG A 93 -0.77 19.64 11.85
C ARG A 93 -0.31 20.55 10.71
N LEU A 94 -0.20 20.01 9.49
CA LEU A 94 0.24 20.81 8.32
C LEU A 94 -0.84 21.81 7.86
N ASP A 95 -2.12 21.52 8.09
CA ASP A 95 -3.23 22.44 7.82
C ASP A 95 -3.25 23.68 8.72
N LEU A 96 -2.55 23.64 9.86
CA LEU A 96 -2.41 24.79 10.74
C LEU A 96 -1.38 25.81 10.25
N GLU A 97 -0.64 25.50 9.18
CA GLU A 97 0.35 26.40 8.59
C GLU A 97 -0.26 27.22 7.46
N PRO A 98 -0.44 28.55 7.64
CA PRO A 98 -1.12 29.38 6.64
C PRO A 98 -0.45 29.38 5.27
N VAL A 99 0.89 29.23 5.24
CA VAL A 99 1.70 29.21 4.01
C VAL A 99 1.34 28.05 3.08
N LEU A 100 0.78 26.96 3.61
CA LEU A 100 0.35 25.80 2.84
C LEU A 100 -1.07 25.94 2.26
N GLY A 101 -1.76 27.05 2.56
CA GLY A 101 -3.04 27.40 1.97
C GLY A 101 -4.18 26.44 2.33
N ARG A 102 -4.66 25.66 1.36
CA ARG A 102 -5.92 24.91 1.47
C ARG A 102 -5.82 23.79 2.51
N ARG A 103 -6.84 23.72 3.37
CA ARG A 103 -7.01 22.63 4.35
C ARG A 103 -7.34 21.31 3.65
N ALA A 104 -6.60 20.27 4.00
CA ALA A 104 -6.71 18.93 3.43
C ALA A 104 -7.28 17.90 4.41
N ALA A 105 -7.11 18.09 5.72
CA ALA A 105 -7.55 17.16 6.77
C ALA A 105 -9.06 16.87 6.75
N PRO A 106 -9.97 17.86 6.55
CA PRO A 106 -11.40 17.57 6.47
C PRO A 106 -11.77 16.66 5.30
N ALA A 107 -11.18 16.92 4.12
CA ALA A 107 -11.41 16.09 2.94
C ALA A 107 -10.80 14.69 3.13
N GLN A 108 -9.60 14.60 3.71
CA GLN A 108 -8.96 13.33 4.04
C GLN A 108 -9.81 12.51 5.02
N LEU A 109 -10.44 13.14 6.02
CA LEU A 109 -11.35 12.47 6.96
C LEU A 109 -12.56 11.85 6.24
N VAL A 110 -13.15 12.58 5.28
CA VAL A 110 -14.23 12.06 4.43
C VAL A 110 -13.74 10.86 3.61
N TRP A 111 -12.58 10.97 2.96
CA TRP A 111 -12.01 9.88 2.19
C TRP A 111 -11.65 8.66 3.04
N SER A 112 -11.12 8.85 4.25
CA SER A 112 -10.89 7.79 5.23
C SER A 112 -12.20 7.12 5.62
N SER A 113 -13.27 7.88 5.84
CA SER A 113 -14.60 7.35 6.17
C SER A 113 -15.19 6.52 5.03
N VAL A 114 -15.08 7.00 3.79
CA VAL A 114 -15.47 6.25 2.58
C VAL A 114 -14.62 4.99 2.43
N GLY A 115 -13.32 5.08 2.68
CA GLY A 115 -12.39 3.95 2.66
C GLY A 115 -12.78 2.87 3.66
N VAL A 116 -13.07 3.24 4.92
CA VAL A 116 -13.55 2.30 5.95
C VAL A 116 -14.92 1.71 5.56
N GLY A 117 -15.82 2.51 4.98
CA GLY A 117 -17.10 2.02 4.45
C GLY A 117 -16.91 0.96 3.35
N LEU A 118 -16.01 1.19 2.41
CA LEU A 118 -15.67 0.23 1.36
C LEU A 118 -14.93 -1.00 1.92
N PHE A 119 -14.09 -0.83 2.94
CA PHE A 119 -13.52 -1.95 3.68
C PHE A 119 -14.61 -2.84 4.28
N ILE A 120 -15.58 -2.25 4.98
CA ILE A 120 -16.72 -2.98 5.57
C ILE A 120 -17.50 -3.70 4.48
N LEU A 121 -17.82 -2.99 3.38
CA LEU A 121 -18.52 -3.56 2.24
C LEU A 121 -17.79 -4.79 1.68
N VAL A 122 -16.49 -4.69 1.43
CA VAL A 122 -15.68 -5.82 0.92
C VAL A 122 -15.66 -6.96 1.93
N VAL A 123 -15.44 -6.69 3.22
CA VAL A 123 -15.42 -7.75 4.26
C VAL A 123 -16.75 -8.48 4.36
N VAL A 124 -17.88 -7.77 4.18
CA VAL A 124 -19.23 -8.32 4.28
C VAL A 124 -19.67 -9.04 3.00
N ALA A 125 -19.42 -8.44 1.83
CA ALA A 125 -19.87 -8.94 0.54
C ALA A 125 -18.97 -10.05 -0.01
N LEU A 126 -17.65 -9.92 0.12
CA LEU A 126 -16.70 -10.87 -0.46
C LEU A 126 -16.48 -12.08 0.45
N ARG A 127 -17.39 -13.05 0.39
CA ARG A 127 -17.29 -14.29 1.19
C ARG A 127 -16.09 -15.15 0.81
N ASP A 128 -15.78 -15.26 -0.48
CA ASP A 128 -14.70 -16.10 -0.98
C ASP A 128 -13.84 -15.30 -1.97
N HIS A 129 -12.57 -15.06 -1.63
CA HIS A 129 -11.63 -14.33 -2.48
C HIS A 129 -11.44 -14.98 -3.85
N ARG A 130 -11.63 -16.30 -3.98
CA ARG A 130 -11.46 -17.04 -5.23
C ARG A 130 -12.45 -16.63 -6.31
N VAL A 131 -13.57 -16.00 -5.94
CA VAL A 131 -14.53 -15.45 -6.91
C VAL A 131 -13.86 -14.43 -7.82
N LEU A 132 -12.87 -13.68 -7.32
CA LEU A 132 -12.11 -12.71 -8.08
C LEU A 132 -11.30 -13.34 -9.23
N ALA A 133 -10.91 -14.62 -9.11
CA ALA A 133 -10.19 -15.32 -10.16
C ALA A 133 -11.00 -15.43 -11.47
N ARG A 134 -12.33 -15.55 -11.37
CA ARG A 134 -13.24 -15.59 -12.53
C ARG A 134 -13.31 -14.27 -13.28
N TYR A 135 -12.96 -13.17 -12.61
CA TYR A 135 -12.97 -11.83 -13.16
C TYR A 135 -11.57 -11.33 -13.51
N ALA A 136 -10.56 -12.20 -13.64
CA ALA A 136 -9.19 -11.78 -13.92
C ALA A 136 -9.09 -10.92 -15.20
N TYR A 137 -9.68 -11.35 -16.31
CA TYR A 137 -9.67 -10.60 -17.57
C TYR A 137 -10.53 -9.33 -17.50
N VAL A 138 -11.68 -9.38 -16.84
CA VAL A 138 -12.50 -8.18 -16.60
C VAL A 138 -11.71 -7.15 -15.76
N SER A 139 -10.95 -7.62 -14.77
CA SER A 139 -10.14 -6.77 -13.90
C SER A 139 -9.04 -6.07 -14.70
N VAL A 140 -8.34 -6.77 -15.59
CA VAL A 140 -7.28 -6.11 -16.38
C VAL A 140 -7.84 -5.16 -17.43
N THR A 141 -8.95 -5.51 -18.09
CA THR A 141 -9.62 -4.58 -19.00
C THR A 141 -10.06 -3.33 -18.24
N ALA A 142 -10.68 -3.48 -17.07
CA ALA A 142 -11.04 -2.35 -16.22
C ALA A 142 -9.81 -1.55 -15.77
N ALA A 143 -8.71 -2.21 -15.40
CA ALA A 143 -7.46 -1.53 -15.02
C ALA A 143 -6.91 -0.67 -16.16
N LEU A 144 -6.84 -1.23 -17.38
CA LEU A 144 -6.37 -0.52 -18.57
C LEU A 144 -7.27 0.66 -18.93
N VAL A 145 -8.60 0.48 -18.88
CA VAL A 145 -9.55 1.58 -19.09
C VAL A 145 -9.35 2.67 -18.04
N LEU A 146 -9.23 2.31 -16.77
CA LEU A 146 -9.02 3.27 -15.68
C LEU A 146 -7.73 4.07 -15.86
N MET A 147 -6.65 3.47 -16.36
CA MET A 147 -5.40 4.18 -16.66
C MET A 147 -5.56 5.15 -17.85
N VAL A 148 -6.20 4.72 -18.94
CA VAL A 148 -6.32 5.56 -20.15
C VAL A 148 -7.23 6.78 -19.95
N VAL A 149 -8.29 6.68 -19.14
CA VAL A 149 -9.29 7.76 -18.95
C VAL A 149 -8.66 9.11 -18.52
N PRO A 150 -7.77 9.17 -17.52
CA PRO A 150 -7.03 10.38 -17.13
C PRO A 150 -6.37 11.18 -18.26
N ILE A 151 -5.96 10.54 -19.37
CA ILE A 151 -5.26 11.21 -20.48
C ILE A 151 -6.13 12.30 -21.13
N ALA A 152 -7.46 12.15 -21.04
CA ALA A 152 -8.45 13.11 -21.53
C ALA A 152 -8.61 14.35 -20.64
N PHE A 153 -8.01 14.37 -19.45
CA PHE A 153 -8.12 15.47 -18.49
C PHE A 153 -6.87 16.37 -18.48
N PRO A 154 -6.97 17.62 -17.99
CA PRO A 154 -5.82 18.52 -17.89
C PRO A 154 -4.71 17.97 -16.98
N ALA A 155 -3.45 18.20 -17.39
CA ALA A 155 -2.30 17.79 -16.60
C ALA A 155 -2.19 18.59 -15.30
N VAL A 156 -1.75 17.93 -14.23
CA VAL A 156 -1.47 18.53 -12.93
C VAL A 156 0.00 18.29 -12.62
N ASN A 157 0.77 19.35 -12.41
CA ASN A 157 2.23 19.27 -12.17
C ASN A 157 2.98 18.49 -13.28
N GLY A 158 2.50 18.59 -14.52
CA GLY A 158 3.10 17.92 -15.68
C GLY A 158 2.55 16.52 -16.00
N ALA A 159 1.81 15.89 -15.08
CA ALA A 159 1.29 14.51 -15.22
C ALA A 159 -0.22 14.47 -15.49
N LYS A 160 -0.67 13.54 -16.34
CA LYS A 160 -2.09 13.36 -16.72
C LYS A 160 -2.72 12.15 -16.02
N ILE A 161 -2.73 12.18 -14.68
CA ILE A 161 -3.11 11.03 -13.84
C ILE A 161 -4.41 11.24 -13.05
N TRP A 162 -4.98 12.44 -13.07
CA TRP A 162 -6.11 12.83 -12.22
C TRP A 162 -7.38 13.07 -13.02
N ILE A 163 -8.49 12.49 -12.55
CA ILE A 163 -9.84 12.85 -12.97
C ILE A 163 -10.39 13.86 -11.97
N ARG A 164 -10.75 15.06 -12.45
CA ARG A 164 -11.37 16.11 -11.64
C ARG A 164 -12.82 16.30 -12.08
N LEU A 165 -13.76 15.98 -11.20
CA LEU A 165 -15.21 16.14 -11.46
C LEU A 165 -15.89 16.75 -10.23
N ALA A 166 -16.65 17.82 -10.42
CA ALA A 166 -17.48 18.45 -9.37
C ALA A 166 -16.75 18.71 -8.04
N GLY A 167 -15.47 19.11 -8.09
CA GLY A 167 -14.65 19.40 -6.90
C GLY A 167 -14.00 18.17 -6.24
N LEU A 168 -14.27 16.96 -6.72
CA LEU A 168 -13.58 15.73 -6.31
C LEU A 168 -12.43 15.43 -7.29
N SER A 169 -11.32 14.92 -6.75
CA SER A 169 -10.14 14.51 -7.51
C SER A 169 -9.85 13.04 -7.22
N ILE A 170 -9.90 12.21 -8.26
CA ILE A 170 -9.67 10.77 -8.17
C ILE A 170 -8.48 10.41 -9.04
N GLN A 171 -7.60 9.56 -8.51
CA GLN A 171 -6.50 8.96 -9.26
C GLN A 171 -6.85 7.49 -9.58
N PRO A 172 -7.26 7.18 -10.82
CA PRO A 172 -7.68 5.82 -11.19
C PRO A 172 -6.57 4.77 -11.08
N GLY A 173 -5.31 5.19 -11.27
CA GLY A 173 -4.13 4.32 -11.15
C GLY A 173 -4.03 3.63 -9.79
N GLU A 174 -4.53 4.28 -8.72
CA GLU A 174 -4.60 3.67 -7.39
C GLU A 174 -5.47 2.41 -7.42
N PHE A 175 -6.69 2.47 -7.97
CA PHE A 175 -7.57 1.30 -8.07
C PHE A 175 -7.03 0.24 -9.04
N ALA A 176 -6.37 0.68 -10.11
CA ALA A 176 -5.82 -0.19 -11.13
C ALA A 176 -4.75 -1.16 -10.58
N LYS A 177 -4.00 -0.77 -9.53
CA LYS A 177 -3.01 -1.64 -8.89
C LYS A 177 -3.61 -2.90 -8.27
N VAL A 178 -4.80 -2.79 -7.67
CA VAL A 178 -5.54 -3.93 -7.09
C VAL A 178 -6.07 -4.83 -8.20
N LEU A 179 -6.63 -4.23 -9.25
CA LEU A 179 -7.16 -4.97 -10.40
C LEU A 179 -6.06 -5.73 -11.16
N LEU A 180 -4.89 -5.13 -11.33
CA LEU A 180 -3.72 -5.80 -11.89
C LEU A 180 -3.24 -6.94 -11.00
N ALA A 181 -3.22 -6.77 -9.67
CA ALA A 181 -2.88 -7.86 -8.76
C ALA A 181 -3.86 -9.05 -8.90
N VAL A 182 -5.16 -8.78 -9.04
CA VAL A 182 -6.18 -9.80 -9.32
C VAL A 182 -5.92 -10.50 -10.66
N PHE A 183 -5.62 -9.74 -11.71
CA PHE A 183 -5.31 -10.32 -13.02
C PHE A 183 -4.05 -11.19 -12.98
N PHE A 184 -2.94 -10.67 -12.45
CA PHE A 184 -1.68 -11.43 -12.37
C PHE A 184 -1.86 -12.69 -11.54
N ALA A 185 -2.55 -12.61 -10.38
CA ALA A 185 -2.84 -13.78 -9.58
C ALA A 185 -3.72 -14.80 -10.33
N GLY A 186 -4.78 -14.33 -11.01
CA GLY A 186 -5.69 -15.17 -11.78
C GLY A 186 -5.00 -15.89 -12.93
N TYR A 187 -4.30 -15.14 -13.77
CA TYR A 187 -3.63 -15.67 -14.94
C TYR A 187 -2.48 -16.62 -14.57
N LEU A 188 -1.61 -16.21 -13.63
CA LEU A 188 -0.45 -17.01 -13.24
C LEU A 188 -0.85 -18.27 -12.46
N SER A 189 -1.92 -18.22 -11.66
CA SER A 189 -2.43 -19.41 -10.97
C SER A 189 -3.04 -20.42 -11.95
N ALA A 190 -3.78 -19.96 -12.96
CA ALA A 190 -4.36 -20.83 -13.98
C ALA A 190 -3.29 -21.51 -14.86
N ASN A 191 -2.17 -20.82 -15.12
CA ASN A 191 -1.10 -21.30 -16.00
C ASN A 191 0.13 -21.86 -15.25
N ARG A 192 0.00 -22.12 -13.94
CA ARG A 192 1.13 -22.48 -13.07
C ARG A 192 1.89 -23.71 -13.55
N ALA A 193 1.19 -24.74 -14.03
CA ALA A 193 1.81 -25.98 -14.50
C ALA A 193 2.69 -25.73 -15.74
N ALA A 194 2.22 -24.93 -16.70
CA ALA A 194 2.97 -24.59 -17.90
C ALA A 194 4.18 -23.67 -17.59
N LEU A 195 4.06 -22.80 -16.58
CA LEU A 195 5.15 -21.93 -16.13
C LEU A 195 6.25 -22.70 -15.36
N ALA A 196 5.86 -23.74 -14.60
CA ALA A 196 6.78 -24.54 -13.78
C ALA A 196 7.54 -25.60 -14.59
N TYR A 197 6.91 -26.25 -15.58
CA TYR A 197 7.48 -27.43 -16.26
C TYR A 197 7.95 -27.19 -17.69
N THR A 198 7.62 -26.06 -18.33
CA THR A 198 7.79 -25.94 -19.79
C THR A 198 8.78 -24.84 -20.16
N GLY A 199 10.08 -25.05 -19.93
CA GLY A 199 11.12 -24.13 -20.38
C GLY A 199 12.12 -24.76 -21.35
N ARG A 200 12.29 -24.17 -22.55
CA ARG A 200 13.43 -24.50 -23.42
C ARG A 200 14.70 -24.00 -22.73
N ARG A 201 15.72 -24.87 -22.63
CA ARG A 201 17.05 -24.51 -22.12
C ARG A 201 17.71 -23.58 -23.14
N VAL A 202 17.66 -22.28 -22.90
CA VAL A 202 18.34 -21.31 -23.76
C VAL A 202 19.71 -21.03 -23.15
N LEU A 203 20.74 -21.44 -23.90
CA LEU A 203 22.17 -21.26 -23.64
C LEU A 203 22.73 -21.92 -22.36
N ARG A 204 24.05 -22.09 -22.36
CA ARG A 204 24.97 -22.73 -21.39
C ARG A 204 24.90 -22.17 -19.94
N MET A 205 23.82 -21.49 -19.56
CA MET A 205 23.56 -21.03 -18.19
C MET A 205 22.46 -21.86 -17.56
N ARG A 206 22.86 -22.81 -16.69
CA ARG A 206 22.03 -23.81 -16.00
C ARG A 206 20.85 -23.22 -15.17
N ARG A 207 20.71 -21.89 -15.06
CA ARG A 207 19.76 -21.18 -14.18
C ARG A 207 18.66 -20.36 -14.91
N LEU A 208 18.72 -20.17 -16.23
CA LEU A 208 17.68 -19.45 -16.98
C LEU A 208 16.85 -20.43 -17.83
N GLN A 209 15.72 -20.87 -17.28
CA GLN A 209 14.71 -21.61 -18.05
C GLN A 209 13.58 -20.65 -18.37
N LEU A 210 13.51 -20.19 -19.62
CA LEU A 210 12.42 -19.35 -20.09
C LEU A 210 11.20 -20.24 -20.38
N PRO A 211 10.07 -20.07 -19.69
CA PRO A 211 8.80 -20.72 -19.98
C PRO A 211 8.39 -20.47 -21.43
N THR A 212 7.62 -21.38 -22.01
CA THR A 212 7.12 -21.26 -23.39
C THR A 212 6.51 -19.89 -23.61
N GLY A 213 7.03 -19.13 -24.59
CA GLY A 213 6.62 -17.74 -24.86
C GLY A 213 5.12 -17.55 -25.09
N ARG A 214 4.39 -18.61 -25.46
CA ARG A 214 2.93 -18.61 -25.59
C ARG A 214 2.17 -18.34 -24.28
N VAL A 215 2.73 -18.71 -23.13
CA VAL A 215 2.09 -18.57 -21.80
C VAL A 215 2.52 -17.28 -21.10
N LEU A 216 3.77 -16.85 -21.30
CA LEU A 216 4.23 -15.56 -20.78
C LEU A 216 3.79 -14.38 -21.64
N GLY A 217 3.60 -14.59 -22.95
CA GLY A 217 3.28 -13.56 -23.94
C GLY A 217 2.13 -12.64 -23.52
N PRO A 218 0.93 -13.18 -23.17
CA PRO A 218 -0.19 -12.33 -22.77
C PRO A 218 0.07 -11.50 -21.51
N VAL A 219 0.74 -12.07 -20.50
CA VAL A 219 1.03 -11.33 -19.25
C VAL A 219 2.05 -10.23 -19.49
N VAL A 220 3.12 -10.55 -20.25
CA VAL A 220 4.15 -9.58 -20.61
C VAL A 220 3.57 -8.49 -21.51
N ALA A 221 2.71 -8.83 -22.46
CA ALA A 221 2.05 -7.84 -23.33
C ALA A 221 1.18 -6.89 -22.53
N ILE A 222 0.33 -7.40 -21.65
CA ILE A 222 -0.53 -6.59 -20.78
C ILE A 222 0.32 -5.72 -19.84
N TRP A 223 1.38 -6.27 -19.27
CA TRP A 223 2.31 -5.52 -18.43
C TRP A 223 3.00 -4.41 -19.22
N LEU A 224 3.51 -4.68 -20.42
CA LEU A 224 4.13 -3.69 -21.31
C LEU A 224 3.14 -2.58 -21.68
N VAL A 225 1.90 -2.92 -22.03
CA VAL A 225 0.86 -1.94 -22.33
C VAL A 225 0.57 -1.08 -21.09
N SER A 226 0.46 -1.68 -19.90
CA SER A 226 0.21 -0.94 -18.66
C SER A 226 1.35 0.03 -18.34
N VAL A 227 2.61 -0.41 -18.47
CA VAL A 227 3.78 0.46 -18.24
C VAL A 227 3.87 1.55 -19.29
N LEU A 228 3.63 1.23 -20.57
CA LEU A 228 3.66 2.21 -21.66
C LEU A 228 2.63 3.32 -21.44
N VAL A 229 1.40 2.96 -21.09
CA VAL A 229 0.33 3.94 -20.79
C VAL A 229 0.76 4.88 -19.65
N LEU A 230 1.34 4.35 -18.57
CA LEU A 230 1.79 5.16 -17.44
C LEU A 230 2.99 6.05 -17.76
N VAL A 231 3.90 5.60 -18.62
CA VAL A 231 5.00 6.44 -19.12
C VAL A 231 4.44 7.61 -19.95
N LEU A 232 3.39 7.37 -20.75
CA LEU A 232 2.70 8.42 -21.50
C LEU A 232 1.95 9.41 -20.58
N GLU A 233 1.45 8.94 -19.44
CA GLU A 233 0.86 9.79 -18.39
C GLU A 233 1.90 10.58 -17.58
N ARG A 234 3.19 10.26 -17.74
CA ARG A 234 4.33 10.72 -16.94
C ARG A 234 4.24 10.32 -15.46
N ASP A 235 3.69 9.14 -15.17
CA ASP A 235 3.60 8.56 -13.82
C ASP A 235 4.70 7.51 -13.57
N LEU A 236 5.87 7.99 -13.14
CA LEU A 236 7.00 7.11 -12.84
C LEU A 236 6.81 6.25 -11.60
N GLY A 237 6.17 6.80 -10.57
CA GLY A 237 5.97 6.07 -9.34
C GLY A 237 5.08 4.85 -9.55
N THR A 238 3.92 5.07 -10.18
CA THR A 238 2.98 4.00 -10.46
C THR A 238 3.55 2.98 -11.45
N SER A 239 4.30 3.43 -12.46
CA SER A 239 4.94 2.51 -13.42
C SER A 239 6.03 1.66 -12.77
N LEU A 240 6.87 2.24 -11.92
CA LEU A 240 7.86 1.50 -11.13
C LEU A 240 7.19 0.51 -10.17
N LEU A 241 6.09 0.89 -9.53
CA LEU A 241 5.31 0.00 -8.66
C LEU A 241 4.74 -1.19 -9.46
N PHE A 242 4.16 -0.97 -10.64
CA PHE A 242 3.60 -2.04 -11.46
C PHE A 242 4.67 -2.94 -12.05
N PHE A 243 5.82 -2.37 -12.40
CA PHE A 243 7.03 -3.09 -12.78
C PHE A 243 7.46 -4.06 -11.67
N LEU A 244 7.72 -3.53 -10.47
CA LEU A 244 8.16 -4.31 -9.31
C LEU A 244 7.11 -5.36 -8.93
N LEU A 245 5.82 -5.01 -8.95
CA LEU A 245 4.73 -5.94 -8.69
C LEU A 245 4.75 -7.11 -9.67
N PHE A 246 4.90 -6.84 -10.97
CA PHE A 246 4.98 -7.87 -11.99
C PHE A 246 6.16 -8.82 -11.77
N VAL A 247 7.36 -8.28 -11.48
CA VAL A 247 8.56 -9.08 -11.18
C VAL A 247 8.34 -9.96 -9.95
N VAL A 248 7.76 -9.41 -8.88
CA VAL A 248 7.46 -10.17 -7.66
C VAL A 248 6.45 -11.28 -7.94
N MET A 249 5.37 -10.99 -8.67
CA MET A 249 4.33 -11.96 -9.01
C MET A 249 4.89 -13.10 -9.88
N LEU A 250 5.74 -12.79 -10.86
CA LEU A 250 6.44 -13.80 -11.65
C LEU A 250 7.37 -14.66 -10.79
N TYR A 251 8.16 -14.04 -9.91
CA TYR A 251 9.05 -14.77 -9.02
C TYR A 251 8.27 -15.73 -8.12
N VAL A 252 7.19 -15.28 -7.49
CA VAL A 252 6.37 -16.10 -6.58
C VAL A 252 5.64 -17.21 -7.34
N ALA A 253 5.16 -16.94 -8.57
CA ALA A 253 4.48 -17.94 -9.38
C ALA A 253 5.41 -19.03 -9.92
N THR A 254 6.64 -18.67 -10.31
CA THR A 254 7.59 -19.56 -11.00
C THR A 254 8.63 -20.19 -10.06
N GLY A 255 8.93 -19.57 -8.92
CA GLY A 255 9.99 -19.98 -8.01
C GLY A 255 11.41 -19.83 -8.56
N ARG A 256 11.61 -19.13 -9.69
CA ARG A 256 12.92 -19.01 -10.37
C ARG A 256 13.54 -17.64 -10.12
N THR A 257 14.72 -17.62 -9.49
CA THR A 257 15.47 -16.39 -9.20
C THR A 257 15.97 -15.67 -10.46
N GLY A 258 16.08 -16.38 -11.60
CA GLY A 258 16.44 -15.77 -12.89
C GLY A 258 15.50 -14.64 -13.31
N TRP A 259 14.23 -14.66 -12.90
CA TRP A 259 13.29 -13.57 -13.17
C TRP A 259 13.60 -12.29 -12.41
N ILE A 260 14.19 -12.40 -11.21
CA ILE A 260 14.65 -11.22 -10.46
C ILE A 260 15.80 -10.58 -11.21
N ALA A 261 16.75 -11.38 -11.71
CA ALA A 261 17.87 -10.86 -12.51
C ALA A 261 17.39 -10.19 -13.81
N VAL A 262 16.47 -10.81 -14.54
CA VAL A 262 15.84 -10.20 -15.73
C VAL A 262 15.10 -8.91 -15.36
N GLY A 263 14.36 -8.92 -14.25
CA GLY A 263 13.69 -7.73 -13.72
C GLY A 263 14.68 -6.60 -13.40
N LEU A 264 15.79 -6.88 -12.74
CA LEU A 264 16.81 -5.87 -12.44
C LEU A 264 17.43 -5.29 -13.71
N VAL A 265 17.74 -6.13 -14.70
CA VAL A 265 18.26 -5.67 -16.00
C VAL A 265 17.24 -4.80 -16.73
N LEU A 266 15.96 -5.20 -16.76
CA LEU A 266 14.90 -4.41 -17.38
C LEU A 266 14.64 -3.10 -16.64
N ALA A 267 14.70 -3.09 -15.31
CA ALA A 267 14.57 -1.88 -14.50
C ALA A 267 15.70 -0.90 -14.79
N ALA A 268 16.95 -1.37 -14.84
CA ALA A 268 18.11 -0.55 -15.18
C ALA A 268 18.01 0.01 -16.60
N ALA A 269 17.65 -0.84 -17.58
CA ALA A 269 17.44 -0.41 -18.96
C ALA A 269 16.32 0.63 -19.08
N GLY A 270 15.19 0.41 -18.39
CA GLY A 270 14.08 1.34 -18.34
C GLY A 270 14.45 2.68 -17.69
N ALA A 271 15.20 2.66 -16.59
CA ALA A 271 15.67 3.86 -15.91
C ALA A 271 16.60 4.70 -16.81
N VAL A 272 17.53 4.05 -17.53
CA VAL A 272 18.42 4.74 -18.48
C VAL A 272 17.64 5.30 -19.67
N ALA A 273 16.75 4.51 -20.25
CA ALA A 273 15.95 4.92 -21.41
C ALA A 273 15.02 6.09 -21.06
N VAL A 274 14.21 5.96 -20.01
CA VAL A 274 13.24 6.99 -19.61
C VAL A 274 13.95 8.21 -19.03
N GLY A 275 15.01 8.00 -18.24
CA GLY A 275 15.81 9.09 -17.67
C GLY A 275 16.53 9.94 -18.71
N GLY A 276 16.89 9.38 -19.86
CA GLY A 276 17.48 10.14 -20.97
C GLY A 276 16.46 10.79 -21.92
N LEU A 277 15.26 10.23 -22.05
CA LEU A 277 14.28 10.64 -23.07
C LEU A 277 13.19 11.60 -22.54
N GLU A 278 12.81 11.50 -21.27
CA GLU A 278 11.69 12.26 -20.72
C GLU A 278 12.19 13.40 -19.80
N PRO A 279 11.93 14.69 -20.14
CA PRO A 279 12.49 15.82 -19.41
C PRO A 279 12.10 15.93 -17.94
N HIS A 280 10.87 15.57 -17.57
CA HIS A 280 10.39 15.56 -16.19
C HIS A 280 11.14 14.52 -15.35
N VAL A 281 11.39 13.33 -15.89
CA VAL A 281 12.17 12.28 -15.25
C VAL A 281 13.62 12.68 -15.10
N HIS A 282 14.20 13.21 -16.18
CA HIS A 282 15.57 13.69 -16.17
C HIS A 282 15.78 14.74 -15.07
N ALA A 283 14.82 15.66 -14.88
CA ALA A 283 14.86 16.63 -13.80
C ALA A 283 14.88 15.95 -12.41
N ARG A 284 14.00 14.96 -12.16
CA ARG A 284 13.98 14.20 -10.89
C ARG A 284 15.28 13.44 -10.64
N VAL A 285 15.91 12.88 -11.68
CA VAL A 285 17.19 12.18 -11.57
C VAL A 285 18.32 13.16 -11.25
N ARG A 286 18.35 14.34 -11.87
CA ARG A 286 19.33 15.37 -11.54
C ARG A 286 19.16 15.90 -10.12
N ASP A 287 17.91 16.17 -9.71
CA ASP A 287 17.60 16.64 -8.36
C ASP A 287 18.03 15.59 -7.31
N TRP A 288 17.91 14.30 -7.62
CA TRP A 288 18.41 13.20 -6.79
C TRP A 288 19.94 13.11 -6.74
N LEU A 289 20.63 13.26 -7.88
CA LEU A 289 22.10 13.22 -7.90
C LEU A 289 22.73 14.46 -7.24
N HIS A 290 22.05 15.60 -7.30
CA HIS A 290 22.54 16.88 -6.79
C HIS A 290 21.46 17.63 -5.97
N PRO A 291 21.04 17.09 -4.81
CA PRO A 291 19.92 17.63 -4.04
C PRO A 291 20.16 19.06 -3.53
N LEU A 292 21.42 19.46 -3.35
CA LEU A 292 21.81 20.79 -2.85
C LEU A 292 22.16 21.79 -3.94
N ALA A 293 22.21 21.40 -5.22
CA ALA A 293 22.70 22.28 -6.29
C ALA A 293 21.88 23.57 -6.46
N THR A 294 20.59 23.56 -6.10
CA THR A 294 19.77 24.79 -6.15
C THR A 294 20.19 25.81 -5.08
N ILE A 295 20.75 25.35 -3.95
CA ILE A 295 21.32 26.20 -2.90
C ILE A 295 22.60 26.84 -3.40
N ASP A 296 23.50 26.04 -4.00
CA ASP A 296 24.76 26.52 -4.57
C ASP A 296 24.52 27.53 -5.70
N ALA A 297 23.43 27.37 -6.45
CA ALA A 297 22.99 28.30 -7.49
C ALA A 297 22.28 29.57 -6.95
N GLY A 298 22.13 29.72 -5.62
CA GLY A 298 21.47 30.88 -5.01
C GLY A 298 19.95 30.91 -5.14
N ILE A 299 19.32 29.83 -5.62
CA ILE A 299 17.86 29.70 -5.81
C ILE A 299 17.19 29.27 -4.49
N GLY A 300 17.95 28.67 -3.59
CA GLY A 300 17.47 28.12 -2.32
C GLY A 300 17.20 26.61 -2.40
N PRO A 301 16.87 25.98 -1.27
CA PRO A 301 16.71 24.52 -1.20
C PRO A 301 15.46 24.04 -1.93
N GLY A 302 15.63 23.04 -2.81
CA GLY A 302 14.51 22.30 -3.40
C GLY A 302 13.80 21.40 -2.38
N GLN A 303 12.72 20.73 -2.82
CA GLN A 303 11.90 19.88 -1.94
C GLN A 303 12.68 18.73 -1.31
N LEU A 304 13.61 18.14 -2.06
CA LEU A 304 14.46 17.04 -1.58
C LEU A 304 15.49 17.54 -0.55
N ALA A 305 16.13 18.69 -0.78
CA ALA A 305 17.00 19.30 0.23
C ALA A 305 16.24 19.61 1.53
N GLN A 306 15.04 20.18 1.40
CA GLN A 306 14.18 20.48 2.56
C GLN A 306 13.78 19.22 3.33
N SER A 307 13.56 18.08 2.66
CA SER A 307 13.25 16.82 3.36
C SER A 307 14.45 16.29 4.14
N LEU A 308 15.66 16.40 3.58
CA LEU A 308 16.90 16.04 4.27
C LEU A 308 17.14 16.94 5.50
N PHE A 309 16.88 18.25 5.38
CA PHE A 309 16.96 19.16 6.53
C PHE A 309 15.92 18.85 7.60
N ALA A 310 14.70 18.49 7.20
CA ALA A 310 13.65 18.08 8.15
C ALA A 310 14.06 16.81 8.93
N PHE A 311 14.63 15.80 8.25
CA PHE A 311 15.17 14.61 8.93
C PHE A 311 16.33 14.96 9.86
N ALA A 312 17.23 15.86 9.45
CA ALA A 312 18.32 16.31 10.29
C ALA A 312 17.83 17.03 11.56
N ASN A 313 16.81 17.89 11.43
CA ASN A 313 16.22 18.64 12.54
C ASN A 313 15.50 17.73 13.55
N GLY A 314 14.93 16.60 13.09
CA GLY A 314 14.22 15.67 13.99
C GLY A 314 15.12 14.88 14.94
N GLY A 315 16.39 14.67 14.60
CA GLY A 315 17.30 13.88 15.44
C GLY A 315 16.72 12.50 15.83
N VAL A 316 17.04 12.02 17.04
CA VAL A 316 16.63 10.67 17.48
C VAL A 316 15.17 10.61 17.95
N LEU A 317 14.73 11.61 18.73
CA LEU A 317 13.43 11.61 19.41
C LEU A 317 12.36 12.50 18.77
N GLY A 318 12.75 13.30 17.79
CA GLY A 318 11.88 14.28 17.14
C GLY A 318 11.96 15.64 17.79
N SER A 319 11.54 16.66 17.03
CA SER A 319 11.37 18.02 17.53
C SER A 319 10.14 18.17 18.45
N GLY A 320 9.26 17.17 18.49
CA GLY A 320 7.93 17.28 19.08
C GLY A 320 6.87 17.53 18.01
N LEU A 321 5.69 16.97 18.22
CA LEU A 321 4.61 16.99 17.25
C LEU A 321 3.97 18.40 17.21
N GLY A 322 3.79 18.94 16.00
CA GLY A 322 3.43 20.34 15.80
C GLY A 322 4.53 21.39 16.02
N GLN A 323 5.78 20.99 16.31
CA GLN A 323 6.92 21.90 16.53
C GLN A 323 7.92 21.96 15.35
N GLY A 324 7.71 21.18 14.29
CA GLY A 324 8.61 21.11 13.14
C GLY A 324 8.50 22.27 12.15
N TYR A 325 9.44 22.33 11.20
CA TYR A 325 9.51 23.31 10.11
C TYR A 325 9.29 22.69 8.72
N SER A 326 8.89 21.42 8.62
CA SER A 326 8.62 20.69 7.36
C SER A 326 7.56 21.33 6.45
N TYR A 327 6.83 22.34 6.93
CA TYR A 327 6.01 23.20 6.06
C TYR A 327 6.84 23.96 5.02
N LEU A 328 8.15 24.14 5.24
CA LEU A 328 9.10 24.74 4.30
C LEU A 328 9.30 23.89 3.01
N ILE A 329 8.94 22.61 3.03
CA ILE A 329 8.91 21.75 1.83
C ILE A 329 7.83 22.24 0.84
N GLY A 330 6.83 23.00 1.32
CA GLY A 330 5.77 23.59 0.52
C GLY A 330 4.64 22.61 0.23
N PHE A 331 4.03 22.71 -0.96
CA PHE A 331 2.79 21.99 -1.29
C PHE A 331 2.92 20.46 -1.19
N ALA A 332 4.13 19.91 -1.33
CA ALA A 332 4.38 18.48 -1.31
C ALA A 332 4.47 17.90 0.12
N ALA A 333 4.54 18.76 1.15
CA ALA A 333 4.57 18.33 2.56
C ALA A 333 3.37 17.45 2.94
N LYS A 334 2.20 17.72 2.34
CA LYS A 334 0.97 16.95 2.60
C LYS A 334 0.90 15.63 1.83
N SER A 335 1.69 15.46 0.76
CA SER A 335 1.69 14.29 -0.12
C SER A 335 2.78 13.28 0.28
N ASP A 336 3.67 12.93 -0.64
CA ASP A 336 4.84 12.08 -0.47
C ASP A 336 5.77 12.52 0.67
N PHE A 337 5.98 13.82 0.88
CA PHE A 337 6.89 14.34 1.90
C PHE A 337 6.33 14.33 3.34
N VAL A 338 5.12 13.81 3.56
CA VAL A 338 4.59 13.62 4.92
C VAL A 338 5.51 12.75 5.79
N LEU A 339 6.31 11.88 5.16
CA LEU A 339 7.31 11.07 5.86
C LEU A 339 8.44 11.94 6.44
N ALA A 340 8.83 13.02 5.75
CA ALA A 340 9.80 13.98 6.26
C ALA A 340 9.23 14.74 7.47
N THR A 341 7.95 15.11 7.43
CA THR A 341 7.23 15.67 8.59
C THR A 341 7.23 14.70 9.77
N ALA A 342 6.91 13.41 9.52
CA ALA A 342 6.96 12.39 10.57
C ALA A 342 8.39 12.21 11.12
N GLY A 343 9.41 12.27 10.26
CA GLY A 343 10.81 12.16 10.65
C GLY A 343 11.34 13.34 11.45
N GLU A 344 10.89 14.55 11.12
CA GLU A 344 11.21 15.73 11.89
C GLU A 344 10.54 15.71 13.27
N GLU A 345 9.24 15.44 13.31
CA GLU A 345 8.46 15.64 14.53
C GLU A 345 8.48 14.45 15.48
N LEU A 346 8.54 13.23 14.95
CA LEU A 346 8.63 11.99 15.74
C LEU A 346 10.06 11.44 15.82
N GLY A 347 10.98 12.01 15.04
CA GLY A 347 12.38 11.61 15.02
C GLY A 347 12.64 10.26 14.36
N PHE A 348 13.89 9.84 14.41
CA PHE A 348 14.31 8.51 13.97
C PHE A 348 13.55 7.39 14.68
N ALA A 349 13.29 7.51 15.99
CA ALA A 349 12.53 6.51 16.75
C ALA A 349 11.10 6.37 16.22
N GLY A 350 10.42 7.48 15.92
CA GLY A 350 9.10 7.50 15.31
C GLY A 350 9.07 6.88 13.91
N LEU A 351 10.07 7.19 13.07
CA LEU A 351 10.21 6.56 11.75
C LEU A 351 10.39 5.04 11.85
N CYS A 352 11.23 4.59 12.80
CA CYS A 352 11.41 3.16 13.06
C CYS A 352 10.08 2.51 13.45
N ALA A 353 9.30 3.13 14.35
CA ALA A 353 7.99 2.64 14.72
C ALA A 353 7.02 2.59 13.52
N LEU A 354 7.00 3.61 12.67
CA LEU A 354 6.19 3.63 11.44
C LEU A 354 6.58 2.51 10.47
N PHE A 355 7.88 2.33 10.20
CA PHE A 355 8.35 1.24 9.34
C PHE A 355 8.11 -0.14 9.94
N LEU A 356 8.18 -0.29 11.26
CA LEU A 356 7.79 -1.53 11.94
C LEU A 356 6.30 -1.82 11.77
N LEU A 357 5.42 -0.82 11.84
CA LEU A 357 3.98 -1.00 11.57
C LEU A 357 3.73 -1.47 10.14
N TYR A 358 4.34 -0.83 9.13
CA TYR A 358 4.25 -1.29 7.74
C TYR A 358 4.85 -2.69 7.56
N GLY A 359 6.03 -2.94 8.14
CA GLY A 359 6.70 -4.23 8.10
C GLY A 359 5.84 -5.34 8.70
N LEU A 360 5.18 -5.09 9.83
CA LEU A 360 4.23 -6.02 10.43
C LEU A 360 3.00 -6.25 9.55
N LEU A 361 2.42 -5.19 8.98
CA LEU A 361 1.27 -5.29 8.07
C LEU A 361 1.60 -6.18 6.85
N VAL A 362 2.75 -5.93 6.22
CA VAL A 362 3.27 -6.71 5.09
C VAL A 362 3.58 -8.14 5.50
N ALA A 363 4.29 -8.34 6.62
CA ALA A 363 4.65 -9.67 7.12
C ALA A 363 3.42 -10.52 7.43
N ARG A 364 2.37 -9.93 8.02
CA ARG A 364 1.09 -10.62 8.27
C ARG A 364 0.37 -10.94 6.95
N GLY A 365 0.44 -10.07 5.95
CA GLY A 365 -0.05 -10.35 4.60
C GLY A 365 0.67 -11.54 3.95
N PHE A 366 2.00 -11.56 3.95
CA PHE A 366 2.78 -12.68 3.42
C PHE A 366 2.51 -13.98 4.17
N ARG A 367 2.45 -13.93 5.52
CA ARG A 367 2.11 -15.11 6.33
C ARG A 367 0.74 -15.67 5.97
N ALA A 368 -0.27 -14.80 5.77
CA ALA A 368 -1.59 -15.23 5.32
C ALA A 368 -1.53 -15.88 3.94
N GLY A 369 -0.82 -15.28 2.98
CA GLY A 369 -0.66 -15.83 1.64
C GLY A 369 0.02 -17.21 1.62
N LEU A 370 1.10 -17.38 2.38
CA LEU A 370 1.83 -18.65 2.49
C LEU A 370 0.98 -19.77 3.12
N ALA A 371 0.09 -19.43 4.05
CA ALA A 371 -0.81 -20.38 4.69
C ALA A 371 -2.04 -20.75 3.84
N LEU A 372 -2.29 -20.06 2.72
CA LEU A 372 -3.43 -20.39 1.85
C LEU A 372 -3.18 -21.67 1.03
N PRO A 373 -4.17 -22.57 0.98
CA PRO A 373 -4.08 -23.79 0.17
C PRO A 373 -4.29 -23.52 -1.32
N ASP A 374 -5.08 -22.50 -1.68
CA ASP A 374 -5.41 -22.20 -3.08
C ASP A 374 -4.35 -21.33 -3.77
N PRO A 375 -3.86 -21.72 -4.98
CA PRO A 375 -2.79 -20.99 -5.67
C PRO A 375 -3.14 -19.54 -6.02
N PHE A 376 -4.40 -19.29 -6.41
CA PHE A 376 -4.88 -17.94 -6.72
C PHE A 376 -4.79 -17.02 -5.50
N GLY A 377 -5.39 -17.43 -4.38
CA GLY A 377 -5.39 -16.67 -3.14
C GLY A 377 -3.99 -16.43 -2.60
N ARG A 378 -3.10 -17.42 -2.70
CA ARG A 378 -1.68 -17.25 -2.35
C ARG A 378 -1.04 -16.12 -3.15
N LEU A 379 -1.15 -16.16 -4.49
CA LEU A 379 -0.59 -15.13 -5.36
C LEU A 379 -1.22 -13.76 -5.13
N LEU A 380 -2.55 -13.69 -5.02
CA LEU A 380 -3.26 -12.44 -4.76
C LEU A 380 -2.82 -11.82 -3.43
N THR A 381 -2.80 -12.60 -2.35
CA THR A 381 -2.47 -12.11 -1.01
C THR A 381 -1.01 -11.63 -0.93
N VAL A 382 -0.09 -12.39 -1.54
CA VAL A 382 1.32 -11.97 -1.64
C VAL A 382 1.44 -10.71 -2.49
N GLY A 383 0.80 -10.64 -3.66
CA GLY A 383 0.81 -9.46 -4.52
C GLY A 383 0.27 -8.20 -3.84
N LEU A 384 -0.84 -8.31 -3.11
CA LEU A 384 -1.43 -7.20 -2.35
C LEU A 384 -0.51 -6.73 -1.20
N ALA A 385 0.11 -7.65 -0.47
CA ALA A 385 1.09 -7.30 0.55
C ALA A 385 2.36 -6.69 -0.05
N SER A 386 2.79 -7.17 -1.22
CA SER A 386 3.90 -6.60 -1.98
C SER A 386 3.59 -5.20 -2.48
N ILE A 387 2.37 -4.89 -2.92
CA ILE A 387 1.99 -3.52 -3.29
C ILE A 387 2.29 -2.55 -2.15
N LEU A 388 1.87 -2.88 -0.92
CA LEU A 388 2.14 -2.03 0.25
C LEU A 388 3.64 -1.89 0.52
N ALA A 389 4.39 -3.00 0.48
CA ALA A 389 5.83 -2.99 0.72
C ALA A 389 6.59 -2.14 -0.32
N LEU A 390 6.27 -2.35 -1.60
CA LEU A 390 6.88 -1.65 -2.72
C LEU A 390 6.53 -0.16 -2.69
N GLN A 391 5.28 0.19 -2.38
CA GLN A 391 4.87 1.59 -2.28
C GLN A 391 5.58 2.30 -1.13
N VAL A 392 5.68 1.68 0.05
CA VAL A 392 6.44 2.24 1.18
C VAL A 392 7.92 2.39 0.81
N PHE A 393 8.53 1.37 0.20
CA PHE A 393 9.92 1.43 -0.23
C PHE A 393 10.18 2.56 -1.24
N VAL A 394 9.34 2.67 -2.28
CA VAL A 394 9.55 3.66 -3.35
C VAL A 394 9.31 5.09 -2.85
N VAL A 395 8.29 5.31 -2.01
CA VAL A 395 8.03 6.64 -1.44
C VAL A 395 9.09 7.03 -0.42
N ALA A 396 9.39 6.14 0.53
CA ALA A 396 10.39 6.42 1.55
C ALA A 396 11.80 6.58 0.94
N GLY A 397 12.16 5.71 -0.01
CA GLY A 397 13.42 5.81 -0.73
C GLY A 397 13.55 7.12 -1.51
N GLY A 398 12.48 7.61 -2.12
CA GLY A 398 12.47 8.91 -2.78
C GLY A 398 12.71 10.08 -1.83
N VAL A 399 11.96 10.12 -0.73
CA VAL A 399 12.00 11.23 0.25
C VAL A 399 13.31 11.25 1.05
N MET A 400 13.93 10.09 1.23
CA MET A 400 15.22 9.90 1.92
C MET A 400 16.43 9.92 0.97
N ASP A 401 16.25 10.33 -0.29
CA ASP A 401 17.35 10.47 -1.28
C ASP A 401 18.05 9.14 -1.66
N LEU A 402 17.41 7.98 -1.43
CA LEU A 402 17.93 6.66 -1.82
C LEU A 402 17.69 6.35 -3.31
N ILE A 403 16.56 6.82 -3.84
CA ILE A 403 16.18 6.69 -5.25
C ILE A 403 15.55 8.02 -5.72
N PRO A 404 15.40 8.26 -7.03
CA PRO A 404 14.71 9.46 -7.52
C PRO A 404 13.28 9.60 -6.99
N LEU A 405 12.87 10.83 -6.75
CA LEU A 405 11.50 11.16 -6.31
C LEU A 405 10.46 10.70 -7.33
N THR A 406 9.43 10.00 -6.85
CA THR A 406 8.41 9.36 -7.68
C THR A 406 7.01 9.96 -7.56
N GLY A 407 6.73 10.76 -6.52
CA GLY A 407 5.45 11.45 -6.36
C GLY A 407 4.27 10.59 -5.91
N MET A 408 4.50 9.37 -5.42
CA MET A 408 3.43 8.50 -4.90
C MET A 408 3.03 8.86 -3.46
N ALA A 409 1.75 8.69 -3.14
CA ALA A 409 1.26 8.84 -1.77
C ALA A 409 1.75 7.68 -0.88
N LEU A 410 2.22 7.97 0.34
CA LEU A 410 2.51 6.95 1.34
C LEU A 410 1.18 6.34 1.86
N PRO A 411 1.02 4.99 1.90
CA PRO A 411 -0.25 4.36 2.26
C PRO A 411 -0.80 4.82 3.61
N PHE A 412 -2.05 5.26 3.68
CA PHE A 412 -2.72 5.80 4.89
C PHE A 412 -2.17 7.10 5.49
N LEU A 413 -0.85 7.35 5.42
CA LEU A 413 -0.21 8.53 6.02
C LEU A 413 -0.36 9.80 5.17
N ALA A 414 -0.13 9.69 3.86
CA ALA A 414 -0.14 10.83 2.96
C ALA A 414 -1.55 11.28 2.57
N GLN A 415 -1.67 12.56 2.22
CA GLN A 415 -2.90 13.08 1.62
C GLN A 415 -3.11 12.44 0.24
N GLY A 416 -4.27 11.79 0.08
CA GLY A 416 -4.60 11.09 -1.17
C GLY A 416 -5.87 10.28 -1.04
N GLY A 417 -7.00 10.85 -1.49
CA GLY A 417 -8.33 10.24 -1.34
C GLY A 417 -8.44 8.85 -1.97
N SER A 418 -8.01 8.72 -3.23
CA SER A 418 -7.99 7.41 -3.92
C SER A 418 -7.01 6.42 -3.29
N SER A 419 -5.88 6.91 -2.77
CA SER A 419 -4.87 6.08 -2.12
C SER A 419 -5.42 5.49 -0.81
N VAL A 420 -6.01 6.32 0.06
CA VAL A 420 -6.57 5.84 1.34
C VAL A 420 -7.70 4.84 1.12
N ILE A 421 -8.61 5.10 0.17
CA ILE A 421 -9.67 4.16 -0.20
C ILE A 421 -9.08 2.82 -0.65
N THR A 422 -8.13 2.88 -1.58
CA THR A 422 -7.56 1.66 -2.16
C THR A 422 -6.80 0.85 -1.12
N ASN A 423 -6.06 1.50 -0.22
CA ASN A 423 -5.35 0.80 0.84
C ASN A 423 -6.32 0.14 1.84
N TRP A 424 -7.47 0.75 2.13
CA TRP A 424 -8.55 0.10 2.88
C TRP A 424 -9.11 -1.13 2.15
N ILE A 425 -9.30 -1.08 0.83
CA ILE A 425 -9.69 -2.25 0.02
C ILE A 425 -8.63 -3.35 0.10
N ILE A 426 -7.34 -3.00 -0.01
CA ILE A 426 -6.23 -3.96 0.13
C ILE A 426 -6.28 -4.65 1.49
N VAL A 427 -6.41 -3.89 2.59
CA VAL A 427 -6.50 -4.47 3.94
C VAL A 427 -7.75 -5.36 4.09
N ALA A 428 -8.88 -4.99 3.50
CA ALA A 428 -10.09 -5.83 3.49
C ALA A 428 -9.84 -7.18 2.81
N LEU A 429 -9.20 -7.18 1.63
CA LEU A 429 -8.84 -8.39 0.91
C LEU A 429 -7.84 -9.26 1.70
N LEU A 430 -6.83 -8.64 2.34
CA LEU A 430 -5.88 -9.34 3.20
C LEU A 430 -6.58 -9.97 4.42
N ILE A 431 -7.57 -9.30 5.02
CA ILE A 431 -8.37 -9.86 6.11
C ILE A 431 -9.17 -11.07 5.65
N ARG A 432 -9.85 -11.00 4.49
CA ARG A 432 -10.59 -12.15 3.93
C ARG A 432 -9.67 -13.33 3.65
N ALA A 433 -8.50 -13.08 3.07
CA ALA A 433 -7.49 -14.10 2.84
C ALA A 433 -6.98 -14.72 4.16
N SER A 434 -6.69 -13.89 5.16
CA SER A 434 -6.18 -14.33 6.47
C SER A 434 -7.19 -15.15 7.26
N ASP A 435 -8.48 -14.78 7.22
CA ASP A 435 -9.57 -15.57 7.82
C ASP A 435 -9.62 -16.97 7.22
N ARG A 436 -9.55 -17.07 5.89
CA ARG A 436 -9.55 -18.37 5.22
C ARG A 436 -8.31 -19.19 5.56
N ALA A 437 -7.13 -18.55 5.62
CA ALA A 437 -5.88 -19.22 5.93
C ALA A 437 -5.82 -19.81 7.35
N ARG A 438 -6.56 -19.24 8.31
CA ARG A 438 -6.58 -19.66 9.72
C ARG A 438 -7.82 -20.45 10.10
N ARG A 439 -8.79 -20.59 9.20
CA ARG A 439 -10.03 -21.32 9.48
C ARG A 439 -9.72 -22.81 9.67
N PRO A 440 -10.17 -23.44 10.78
CA PRO A 440 -10.01 -24.87 10.96
C PRO A 440 -10.65 -25.65 9.82
N LEU A 441 -9.98 -26.71 9.36
CA LEU A 441 -10.56 -27.64 8.39
C LEU A 441 -11.79 -28.33 9.00
N PRO A 442 -12.85 -28.61 8.21
CA PRO A 442 -13.94 -29.45 8.66
C PRO A 442 -13.38 -30.79 9.14
N ARG A 443 -13.80 -31.27 10.32
CA ARG A 443 -13.44 -32.62 10.77
C ARG A 443 -14.00 -33.62 9.76
N PRO A 444 -13.25 -34.66 9.36
CA PRO A 444 -13.85 -35.81 8.71
C PRO A 444 -15.01 -36.28 9.58
N ALA A 445 -16.17 -36.56 8.99
CA ALA A 445 -17.26 -37.23 9.71
C ALA A 445 -16.65 -38.47 10.36
N ALA A 446 -16.88 -38.67 11.67
CA ALA A 446 -16.42 -39.86 12.35
C ALA A 446 -16.89 -41.06 11.53
N ALA A 447 -15.96 -41.92 11.10
CA ALA A 447 -16.32 -43.14 10.42
C ALA A 447 -17.33 -43.86 11.32
N GLU A 448 -18.53 -44.10 10.79
CA GLU A 448 -19.50 -44.95 11.49
C GLU A 448 -18.79 -46.27 11.82
N PRO A 449 -18.86 -46.74 13.08
CA PRO A 449 -18.26 -48.02 13.42
C PRO A 449 -18.91 -49.07 12.50
N VAL A 450 -18.09 -49.69 11.66
CA VAL A 450 -18.48 -50.86 10.89
C VAL A 450 -18.90 -51.89 11.93
N GLU A 451 -20.21 -52.09 12.08
CA GLU A 451 -20.75 -53.22 12.84
C GLU A 451 -20.12 -54.48 12.25
N ALA A 452 -19.27 -55.13 13.04
CA ALA A 452 -18.79 -56.45 12.74
C ALA A 452 -20.00 -57.38 12.83
N ALA A 453 -20.60 -57.69 11.68
CA ALA A 453 -21.58 -58.76 11.57
C ALA A 453 -20.86 -60.09 11.87
N ALA A 454 -21.23 -60.68 13.01
CA ALA A 454 -20.82 -62.00 13.46
C ALA A 454 -21.59 -63.11 12.75
#